data_AF-A0A7H8PPK4-F1
#
_entry.id   AF-A0A7H8PPK4-F1
#
_cell.length_a   1.000
_cell.length_b   1.000
_cell.length_c   1.000
_cell.angle_alpha   90.00
_cell.angle_beta   90.00
_cell.angle_gamma   90.00
#
_symmetry.space_group_name_H-M   'P 1'
#
loop_
_entity.id
_entity.type
_entity.pdbx_description
1 polymer ?
#
loop_
_entity_poly.entity_id
_entity_poly.type
_entity_poly.pdbx_seq_one_letter_code
_entity_poly.pdbx_strand_id
1 'polypeptide(L)'
;MSTIKFGIRSVRLKSYSLRELGLENEVNAKMRVEYRQNYFHLHFLPLFPTTKVLRLRKEDQQLYEIPEHIRTVIASQIKEKPKTPWYTFLGPIILLVGLTFYFGNLGIKNYQTKAYYKEKFNQTRDHSLQLLDSLDTHVYFKIRDTKRSFRTDGLYAKVENIYKDSIQLVKLHTDLKYDEDRLSYQVQKYYETYAANLPAEWVSIDTLKKAILREYGSSSKNKGIHIFETTMIIEEAASIYKEPYLVTDGKGVDYIKKQMSLRLKNYGCEAIISKIHLKKGMLKWDQEFPIDFSKYSSNTYSKLTIYATYENKEEEYEFIIDLRDDENMLHQYEVKGTLENGFKLKRIRSGSKRK
;
A
#
# COMPACT_ATOMS: atom_id res chain seq x y z
N MET A 1 5.62 -30.82 23.58
CA MET A 1 4.77 -30.89 22.37
C MET A 1 3.34 -31.14 22.80
N SER A 2 2.40 -30.26 22.45
CA SER A 2 0.98 -30.44 22.77
C SER A 2 0.33 -31.38 21.75
N THR A 3 -0.17 -32.54 22.19
CA THR A 3 -0.89 -33.47 21.31
C THR A 3 -2.28 -32.93 21.00
N ILE A 4 -2.58 -32.76 19.71
CA ILE A 4 -3.93 -32.38 19.23
C ILE A 4 -4.88 -33.55 19.49
N LYS A 5 -5.90 -33.35 20.32
CA LYS A 5 -6.91 -34.38 20.64
C LYS A 5 -8.13 -34.19 19.75
N PHE A 6 -8.48 -35.15 18.91
CA PHE A 6 -9.72 -35.13 18.12
C PHE A 6 -10.44 -36.46 18.25
N GLY A 7 -11.75 -36.49 17.96
CA GLY A 7 -12.53 -37.72 18.06
C GLY A 7 -14.04 -37.48 18.05
N ILE A 8 -14.78 -38.54 18.39
CA ILE A 8 -16.23 -38.49 18.55
C ILE A 8 -16.56 -38.51 20.03
N ARG A 9 -17.34 -37.53 20.48
CA ARG A 9 -17.91 -37.50 21.84
C ARG A 9 -19.43 -37.45 21.76
N SER A 10 -20.08 -37.76 22.86
CA SER A 10 -21.53 -37.65 22.98
C SER A 10 -21.90 -36.67 24.09
N VAL A 11 -22.87 -35.78 23.80
CA VAL A 11 -23.48 -34.90 24.81
C VAL A 11 -24.90 -35.36 25.07
N ARG A 12 -25.30 -35.39 26.34
CA ARG A 12 -26.67 -35.73 26.73
C ARG A 12 -27.61 -34.57 26.39
N LEU A 13 -28.64 -34.84 25.59
CA LEU A 13 -29.68 -33.87 25.26
C LEU A 13 -30.84 -33.94 26.25
N LYS A 14 -31.30 -35.16 26.54
CA LYS A 14 -32.41 -35.42 27.46
C LYS A 14 -32.23 -36.79 28.13
N SER A 15 -32.80 -36.95 29.31
CA SER A 15 -32.85 -38.23 30.03
C SER A 15 -34.31 -38.53 30.33
N TYR A 16 -34.69 -39.78 30.18
CA TYR A 16 -36.02 -40.28 30.49
C TYR A 16 -35.92 -41.37 31.55
N SER A 17 -36.83 -41.37 32.52
CA SER A 17 -37.00 -42.53 33.40
C SER A 17 -37.76 -43.64 32.68
N LEU A 18 -37.60 -44.90 33.10
CA LEU A 18 -38.37 -46.01 32.51
C LEU A 18 -39.88 -45.84 32.72
N ARG A 19 -40.27 -45.23 33.85
CA ARG A 19 -41.63 -44.82 34.18
C ARG A 19 -42.22 -43.83 33.19
N GLU A 20 -41.47 -42.78 32.82
CA GLU A 20 -41.88 -41.82 31.79
C GLU A 20 -42.09 -42.45 30.41
N LEU A 21 -41.47 -43.61 30.17
CA LEU A 21 -41.59 -44.38 28.93
C LEU A 21 -42.61 -45.53 29.03
N GLY A 22 -43.25 -45.73 30.17
CA GLY A 22 -44.23 -46.81 30.39
C GLY A 22 -43.62 -48.22 30.46
N LEU A 23 -42.34 -48.34 30.79
CA LEU A 23 -41.57 -49.60 30.81
C LEU A 23 -41.31 -50.13 32.24
N GLU A 24 -42.23 -49.86 33.18
CA GLU A 24 -42.04 -50.17 34.61
C GLU A 24 -41.90 -51.67 34.92
N ASN A 25 -42.43 -52.55 34.07
CA ASN A 25 -42.51 -54.00 34.33
C ASN A 25 -41.34 -54.81 33.75
N GLU A 26 -40.45 -54.21 32.94
CA GLU A 26 -39.45 -54.97 32.17
C GLU A 26 -38.01 -54.83 32.70
N VAL A 27 -37.69 -53.82 33.52
CA VAL A 27 -36.30 -53.48 33.88
C VAL A 27 -36.21 -52.79 35.26
N ASN A 28 -35.10 -53.00 35.99
CA ASN A 28 -34.80 -52.39 37.31
C ASN A 28 -35.10 -50.87 37.35
N ALA A 29 -35.88 -50.45 38.35
CA ALA A 29 -36.40 -49.09 38.55
C ALA A 29 -35.35 -47.97 38.58
N LYS A 30 -34.06 -48.27 38.76
CA LYS A 30 -32.98 -47.25 38.78
C LYS A 30 -32.35 -46.94 37.42
N MET A 31 -32.75 -47.62 36.34
CA MET A 31 -32.19 -47.36 35.01
C MET A 31 -32.81 -46.12 34.34
N ARG A 32 -32.02 -45.43 33.49
CA ARG A 32 -32.47 -44.26 32.72
C ARG A 32 -32.09 -44.38 31.26
N VAL A 33 -32.98 -43.92 30.38
CA VAL A 33 -32.72 -43.83 28.94
C VAL A 33 -32.21 -42.43 28.62
N GLU A 34 -30.98 -42.33 28.14
CA GLU A 34 -30.37 -41.07 27.73
C GLU A 34 -30.42 -40.88 26.21
N TYR A 35 -31.02 -39.78 25.78
CA TYR A 35 -30.98 -39.31 24.40
C TYR A 35 -29.73 -38.43 24.23
N ARG A 36 -28.76 -38.89 23.43
CA ARG A 36 -27.46 -38.24 23.27
C ARG A 36 -27.20 -37.84 21.82
N GLN A 37 -26.47 -36.74 21.62
CA GLN A 37 -25.96 -36.32 20.31
C GLN A 37 -24.47 -36.63 20.25
N ASN A 38 -24.07 -37.48 19.30
CA ASN A 38 -22.67 -37.63 18.93
C ASN A 38 -22.23 -36.42 18.12
N TYR A 39 -21.01 -35.96 18.34
CA TYR A 39 -20.39 -34.87 17.60
C TYR A 39 -18.91 -35.14 17.41
N PHE A 40 -18.38 -34.71 16.26
CA PHE A 40 -16.95 -34.62 16.05
C PHE A 40 -16.40 -33.41 16.81
N HIS A 41 -15.29 -33.59 17.50
CA HIS A 41 -14.64 -32.51 18.23
C HIS A 41 -13.16 -32.39 17.87
N LEU A 42 -12.68 -31.16 17.96
CA LEU A 42 -11.25 -30.83 17.99
C LEU A 42 -10.95 -30.21 19.36
N HIS A 43 -10.02 -30.79 20.09
CA HIS A 43 -9.79 -30.60 21.52
C HIS A 43 -11.07 -30.81 22.35
N PHE A 44 -11.75 -29.74 22.75
CA PHE A 44 -13.01 -29.78 23.49
C PHE A 44 -14.13 -29.03 22.76
N LEU A 45 -13.89 -28.54 21.55
CA LEU A 45 -14.85 -27.79 20.75
C LEU A 45 -15.65 -28.74 19.85
N PRO A 46 -16.99 -28.80 19.99
CA PRO A 46 -17.83 -29.58 19.10
C PRO A 46 -17.92 -28.90 17.73
N LEU A 47 -17.42 -29.55 16.68
CA LEU A 47 -17.34 -28.97 15.35
C LEU A 47 -18.55 -29.33 14.49
N PHE A 48 -18.97 -30.60 14.50
CA PHE A 48 -20.08 -31.09 13.67
C PHE A 48 -20.90 -32.13 14.44
N PRO A 49 -22.25 -32.01 14.48
CA PRO A 49 -23.08 -33.10 14.96
C PRO A 49 -23.03 -34.27 13.96
N THR A 50 -22.95 -35.50 14.45
CA THR A 50 -22.92 -36.70 13.61
C THR A 50 -24.25 -37.45 13.70
N THR A 51 -24.50 -38.16 14.81
CA THR A 51 -25.69 -39.02 14.96
C THR A 51 -26.34 -38.84 16.32
N LYS A 52 -27.66 -39.03 16.38
CA LYS A 52 -28.41 -39.11 17.64
C LYS A 52 -28.50 -40.57 18.07
N VAL A 53 -28.15 -40.86 19.31
CA VAL A 53 -28.14 -42.23 19.85
C VAL A 53 -28.90 -42.28 21.18
N LEU A 54 -29.64 -43.37 21.37
CA LEU A 54 -30.22 -43.73 22.66
C LEU A 54 -29.24 -44.65 23.37
N ARG A 55 -28.97 -44.39 24.66
CA ARG A 55 -28.11 -45.22 25.50
C ARG A 55 -28.82 -45.48 26.83
N LEU A 56 -28.64 -46.67 27.37
CA LEU A 56 -29.15 -47.02 28.70
C LEU A 56 -28.07 -46.71 29.74
N ARG A 57 -28.41 -45.93 30.76
CA ARG A 57 -27.54 -45.69 31.91
C ARG A 57 -28.02 -46.51 33.10
N LYS A 58 -27.15 -47.40 33.60
CA LYS A 58 -27.41 -48.24 34.77
C LYS A 58 -26.87 -47.59 36.05
N GLU A 59 -27.06 -48.26 37.19
CA GLU A 59 -26.61 -47.80 38.52
C GLU A 59 -25.10 -47.53 38.58
N ASP A 60 -24.32 -48.26 37.79
CA ASP A 60 -22.86 -48.12 37.63
C ASP A 60 -22.42 -46.85 36.87
N GLN A 61 -23.35 -46.00 36.43
CA GLN A 61 -23.14 -44.80 35.60
C GLN A 61 -22.58 -45.07 34.19
N GLN A 62 -22.38 -46.32 33.80
CA GLN A 62 -21.90 -46.69 32.48
C GLN A 62 -23.03 -46.61 31.43
N LEU A 63 -22.64 -46.42 30.16
CA LEU A 63 -23.56 -46.29 29.04
C LEU A 63 -23.58 -47.58 28.22
N TYR A 64 -24.75 -48.20 28.12
CA TYR A 64 -24.98 -49.43 27.39
C TYR A 64 -25.78 -49.19 26.11
N GLU A 65 -25.59 -50.06 25.12
CA GLU A 65 -26.44 -50.10 23.93
C GLU A 65 -27.80 -50.69 24.27
N ILE A 66 -28.85 -50.09 23.71
CA ILE A 66 -30.22 -50.57 23.90
C ILE A 66 -30.45 -51.69 22.87
N PRO A 67 -30.90 -52.89 23.29
CA PRO A 67 -31.28 -53.95 22.36
C PRO A 67 -32.30 -53.44 21.33
N GLU A 68 -32.16 -53.88 20.08
CA GLU A 68 -32.93 -53.31 18.97
C GLU A 68 -34.46 -53.45 19.16
N HIS A 69 -34.92 -54.52 19.82
CA HIS A 69 -36.34 -54.73 20.13
C HIS A 69 -36.91 -53.73 21.14
N ILE A 70 -36.12 -53.24 22.11
CA ILE A 70 -36.56 -52.22 23.09
C ILE A 70 -36.47 -50.83 22.47
N ARG A 71 -35.52 -50.63 21.55
CA ARG A 71 -35.25 -49.34 20.93
C ARG A 71 -36.46 -48.81 20.16
N THR A 72 -37.19 -49.67 19.45
CA THR A 72 -38.39 -49.30 18.70
C THR A 72 -39.53 -48.88 19.62
N VAL A 73 -39.72 -49.58 20.74
CA VAL A 73 -40.72 -49.24 21.78
C VAL A 73 -40.39 -47.89 22.42
N ILE A 74 -39.13 -47.65 22.79
CA ILE A 74 -38.70 -46.36 23.34
C ILE A 74 -38.90 -45.24 22.31
N ALA A 75 -38.56 -45.49 21.05
CA ALA A 75 -38.67 -44.49 19.99
C ALA A 75 -40.13 -44.06 19.71
N SER A 76 -41.12 -44.94 19.90
CA SER A 76 -42.53 -44.61 19.75
C SER A 76 -43.10 -43.80 20.93
N GLN A 77 -42.55 -43.99 22.13
CA GLN A 77 -42.97 -43.25 23.34
C GLN A 77 -42.39 -41.83 23.41
N ILE A 78 -41.23 -41.59 22.78
CA ILE A 78 -40.63 -40.24 22.72
C ILE A 78 -41.34 -39.41 21.64
N LYS A 79 -42.42 -38.73 22.05
CA LYS A 79 -43.22 -37.86 21.16
C LYS A 79 -42.42 -36.68 20.59
N GLU A 80 -41.56 -36.07 21.41
CA GLU A 80 -40.74 -34.93 21.02
C GLU A 80 -39.24 -35.28 21.04
N LYS A 81 -38.66 -35.41 19.85
CA LYS A 81 -37.21 -35.62 19.71
C LYS A 81 -36.47 -34.32 20.07
N PRO A 82 -35.53 -34.34 21.03
CA PRO A 82 -34.81 -33.13 21.40
C PRO A 82 -34.04 -32.56 20.20
N LYS A 83 -34.10 -31.24 20.02
CA LYS A 83 -33.39 -30.52 18.95
C LYS A 83 -31.88 -30.61 19.17
N THR A 84 -31.13 -30.59 18.07
CA THR A 84 -29.66 -30.57 18.13
C THR A 84 -29.20 -29.21 18.67
N PRO A 85 -28.36 -29.15 19.71
CA PRO A 85 -27.89 -27.87 20.23
C PRO A 85 -27.09 -27.11 19.18
N TRP A 86 -27.35 -25.81 19.04
CA TRP A 86 -26.72 -24.96 18.02
C TRP A 86 -25.19 -24.94 18.12
N TYR A 87 -24.63 -25.07 19.34
CA TYR A 87 -23.19 -25.09 19.56
C TYR A 87 -22.50 -26.31 18.94
N THR A 88 -23.23 -27.36 18.57
CA THR A 88 -22.61 -28.49 17.85
C THR A 88 -22.19 -28.13 16.42
N PHE A 89 -22.62 -26.96 15.92
CA PHE A 89 -22.25 -26.38 14.64
C PHE A 89 -21.16 -25.29 14.77
N LEU A 90 -20.41 -25.24 15.89
CA LEU A 90 -19.37 -24.22 16.07
C LEU A 90 -18.30 -24.28 14.97
N GLY A 91 -18.00 -25.47 14.41
CA GLY A 91 -17.03 -25.60 13.32
C GLY A 91 -17.42 -24.79 12.08
N PRO A 92 -18.56 -25.09 11.43
CA PRO A 92 -19.10 -24.29 10.33
C PRO A 92 -19.27 -22.81 10.67
N ILE A 93 -19.73 -22.48 11.87
CA ILE A 93 -19.93 -21.07 12.28
C ILE A 93 -18.60 -20.32 12.34
N ILE A 94 -17.58 -20.89 12.99
CA ILE A 94 -16.25 -20.29 13.06
C ILE A 94 -15.64 -20.16 11.67
N LEU A 95 -15.79 -21.18 10.82
CA LEU A 95 -15.33 -21.13 9.43
C LEU A 95 -16.01 -20.00 8.66
N LEU A 96 -17.33 -19.87 8.77
CA LEU A 96 -18.10 -18.81 8.11
C LEU A 96 -17.65 -17.42 8.59
N VAL A 97 -17.54 -17.22 9.91
CA VAL A 97 -17.04 -15.96 10.50
C VAL A 97 -15.63 -15.65 10.01
N GLY A 98 -14.75 -16.64 9.97
CA GLY A 98 -13.38 -16.51 9.46
C GLY A 98 -13.35 -16.09 7.98
N LEU A 99 -14.16 -16.73 7.14
CA LEU A 99 -14.28 -16.36 5.72
C LEU A 99 -14.85 -14.95 5.55
N THR A 100 -15.90 -14.58 6.28
CA THR A 100 -16.47 -13.23 6.24
C THR A 100 -15.43 -12.19 6.63
N PHE A 101 -14.66 -12.42 7.69
CA PHE A 101 -13.59 -11.52 8.10
C PHE A 101 -12.48 -11.43 7.05
N TYR A 102 -12.05 -12.57 6.49
CA TYR A 102 -11.02 -12.61 5.45
C TYR A 102 -11.42 -11.83 4.19
N PHE A 103 -12.59 -12.12 3.63
CA PHE A 103 -13.08 -11.43 2.44
C PHE A 103 -13.43 -9.95 2.71
N GLY A 104 -13.95 -9.64 3.90
CA GLY A 104 -14.18 -8.26 4.33
C GLY A 104 -12.88 -7.44 4.35
N ASN A 105 -11.82 -7.97 4.95
CA ASN A 105 -10.50 -7.32 4.97
C ASN A 105 -9.90 -7.16 3.56
N LEU A 106 -10.04 -8.17 2.69
CA LEU A 106 -9.65 -8.07 1.30
C LEU A 106 -10.40 -6.94 0.56
N GLY A 107 -11.72 -6.83 0.76
CA GLY A 107 -12.54 -5.75 0.21
C GLY A 107 -12.07 -4.37 0.67
N ILE A 108 -11.81 -4.20 1.98
CA ILE A 108 -11.33 -2.95 2.56
C ILE A 108 -9.95 -2.59 2.00
N LYS A 109 -8.99 -3.53 1.97
CA LYS A 109 -7.65 -3.29 1.42
C LYS A 109 -7.72 -2.89 -0.05
N ASN A 110 -8.53 -3.59 -0.84
CA ASN A 110 -8.71 -3.27 -2.26
C ASN A 110 -9.34 -1.89 -2.47
N TYR A 111 -10.33 -1.52 -1.65
CA TYR A 111 -10.94 -0.20 -1.68
C TYR A 111 -9.95 0.91 -1.32
N GLN A 112 -9.22 0.76 -0.21
CA GLN A 112 -8.20 1.71 0.23
C GLN A 112 -7.09 1.87 -0.81
N THR A 113 -6.64 0.76 -1.40
CA THR A 113 -5.63 0.76 -2.46
C THR A 113 -6.13 1.51 -3.69
N LYS A 114 -7.35 1.24 -4.15
CA LYS A 114 -7.97 1.97 -5.28
C LYS A 114 -8.14 3.45 -4.98
N ALA A 115 -8.58 3.81 -3.77
CA ALA A 115 -8.75 5.19 -3.34
C ALA A 115 -7.40 5.94 -3.34
N TYR A 116 -6.35 5.33 -2.77
CA TYR A 116 -5.00 5.86 -2.75
C TYR A 116 -4.47 6.11 -4.17
N TYR A 117 -4.57 5.14 -5.08
CA TYR A 117 -4.11 5.32 -6.47
C TYR A 117 -4.94 6.35 -7.24
N LYS A 118 -6.25 6.45 -6.99
CA LYS A 118 -7.10 7.48 -7.58
C LYS A 118 -6.72 8.88 -7.09
N GLU A 119 -6.45 9.03 -5.80
CA GLU A 119 -6.00 10.30 -5.23
C GLU A 119 -4.63 10.70 -5.80
N LYS A 120 -3.67 9.78 -5.80
CA LYS A 120 -2.34 10.01 -6.38
C LYS A 120 -2.42 10.37 -7.86
N PHE A 121 -3.29 9.71 -8.62
CA PHE A 121 -3.56 10.05 -10.01
C PHE A 121 -4.10 11.48 -10.16
N ASN A 122 -5.09 11.86 -9.36
CA ASN A 122 -5.64 13.22 -9.40
C ASN A 122 -4.58 14.27 -9.04
N GLN A 123 -3.76 14.03 -8.00
CA GLN A 123 -2.65 14.90 -7.62
C GLN A 123 -1.65 15.06 -8.78
N THR A 124 -1.28 13.96 -9.43
CA THR A 124 -0.35 13.96 -10.56
C THR A 124 -0.92 14.73 -11.76
N ARG A 125 -2.22 14.52 -12.05
CA ARG A 125 -2.96 15.23 -13.10
C ARG A 125 -3.00 16.73 -12.82
N ASP A 126 -3.41 17.12 -11.61
CA ASP A 126 -3.58 18.52 -11.22
C ASP A 126 -2.22 19.24 -11.19
N HIS A 127 -1.17 18.58 -10.71
CA HIS A 127 0.20 19.07 -10.80
C HIS A 127 0.64 19.25 -12.26
N SER A 128 0.35 18.28 -13.13
CA SER A 128 0.70 18.37 -14.56
C SER A 128 -0.02 19.54 -15.25
N LEU A 129 -1.28 19.78 -14.89
CA LEU A 129 -2.05 20.93 -15.39
C LEU A 129 -1.48 22.26 -14.88
N GLN A 130 -1.09 22.35 -13.60
CA GLN A 130 -0.45 23.53 -13.03
C GLN A 130 0.90 23.85 -13.68
N LEU A 131 1.69 22.82 -13.99
CA LEU A 131 2.94 22.98 -14.75
C LEU A 131 2.68 23.52 -16.16
N LEU A 132 1.59 23.11 -16.82
CA LEU A 132 1.21 23.67 -18.12
C LEU A 132 0.87 25.17 -18.06
N ASP A 133 0.45 25.69 -16.90
CA ASP A 133 0.17 27.12 -16.69
C ASP A 133 1.44 27.94 -16.40
N SER A 134 2.54 27.28 -16.04
CA SER A 134 3.82 27.89 -15.66
C SER A 134 5.01 27.26 -16.41
N LEU A 135 4.79 26.94 -17.69
CA LEU A 135 5.74 26.22 -18.53
C LEU A 135 7.10 26.91 -18.64
N ASP A 136 8.14 26.09 -18.55
CA ASP A 136 9.51 26.45 -18.90
C ASP A 136 10.16 25.31 -19.72
N THR A 137 11.43 25.50 -20.09
CA THR A 137 12.21 24.52 -20.88
C THR A 137 12.77 23.37 -20.04
N HIS A 138 12.52 23.36 -18.72
CA HIS A 138 12.86 22.25 -17.84
C HIS A 138 11.72 21.23 -17.73
N VAL A 139 10.55 21.50 -18.33
CA VAL A 139 9.41 20.58 -18.28
C VAL A 139 9.59 19.42 -19.24
N TYR A 140 9.35 18.22 -18.72
CA TYR A 140 9.27 16.97 -19.46
C TYR A 140 7.90 16.34 -19.23
N PHE A 141 7.46 15.56 -20.22
CA PHE A 141 6.23 14.81 -20.21
C PHE A 141 6.54 13.33 -20.35
N LYS A 142 5.93 12.50 -19.50
CA LYS A 142 5.78 11.08 -19.77
C LYS A 142 4.58 10.91 -20.69
N ILE A 143 4.79 10.31 -21.86
CA ILE A 143 3.76 10.15 -22.87
C ILE A 143 3.52 8.69 -23.20
N ARG A 144 2.30 8.34 -23.56
CA ARG A 144 1.93 6.99 -24.00
C ARG A 144 1.19 7.01 -25.32
N ASP A 145 1.62 6.15 -26.23
CA ASP A 145 0.91 5.85 -27.47
C ASP A 145 -0.38 5.06 -27.17
N THR A 146 -1.51 5.61 -27.57
CA THR A 146 -2.84 5.00 -27.40
C THR A 146 -3.03 3.69 -28.19
N LYS A 147 -2.30 3.50 -29.29
CA LYS A 147 -2.37 2.27 -30.11
C LYS A 147 -1.55 1.12 -29.53
N ARG A 148 -0.57 1.41 -28.67
CA ARG A 148 0.28 0.40 -28.02
C ARG A 148 -0.29 0.10 -26.64
N SER A 149 -0.82 -1.10 -26.47
CA SER A 149 -1.70 -1.41 -25.34
C SER A 149 -1.01 -1.56 -23.99
N PHE A 150 0.30 -1.87 -23.92
CA PHE A 150 0.92 -2.21 -22.62
C PHE A 150 2.41 -1.86 -22.41
N ARG A 151 3.13 -1.33 -23.41
CA ARG A 151 4.58 -1.02 -23.27
C ARG A 151 4.99 0.16 -24.13
N THR A 152 4.77 1.36 -23.63
CA THR A 152 5.47 2.56 -24.14
C THR A 152 6.48 3.04 -23.11
N ASP A 153 7.09 2.07 -22.43
CA ASP A 153 8.17 2.30 -21.49
C ASP A 153 9.23 3.13 -22.19
N GLY A 154 9.72 4.16 -21.51
CA GLY A 154 10.77 5.00 -22.00
C GLY A 154 10.34 6.08 -23.00
N LEU A 155 9.04 6.31 -23.22
CA LEU A 155 8.58 7.35 -24.14
C LEU A 155 8.30 8.67 -23.40
N TYR A 156 9.08 9.70 -23.75
CA TYR A 156 8.97 11.03 -23.16
C TYR A 156 8.91 12.13 -24.22
N ALA A 157 8.54 13.33 -23.79
CA ALA A 157 8.69 14.54 -24.58
C ALA A 157 9.27 15.66 -23.72
N LYS A 158 10.23 16.42 -24.25
CA LYS A 158 10.84 17.58 -23.58
C LYS A 158 10.33 18.87 -24.20
N VAL A 159 10.08 19.89 -23.37
CA VAL A 159 9.86 21.26 -23.86
C VAL A 159 11.20 21.87 -24.29
N GLU A 160 11.32 22.19 -25.57
CA GLU A 160 12.53 22.79 -26.14
C GLU A 160 12.41 24.30 -26.22
N ASN A 161 11.32 24.77 -26.80
CA ASN A 161 11.05 26.18 -27.05
C ASN A 161 9.60 26.52 -26.70
N ILE A 162 9.36 27.75 -26.27
CA ILE A 162 8.05 28.29 -25.94
C ILE A 162 7.85 29.57 -26.75
N TYR A 163 6.77 29.64 -27.52
CA TYR A 163 6.40 30.82 -28.28
C TYR A 163 4.89 31.07 -28.16
N LYS A 164 4.52 32.10 -27.38
CA LYS A 164 3.13 32.41 -27.03
C LYS A 164 2.44 31.17 -26.46
N ASP A 165 1.31 30.76 -27.04
CA ASP A 165 0.50 29.61 -26.61
C ASP A 165 0.93 28.28 -27.25
N SER A 166 2.11 28.23 -27.86
CA SER A 166 2.66 27.04 -28.50
C SER A 166 4.01 26.66 -27.92
N ILE A 167 4.25 25.36 -27.80
CA ILE A 167 5.53 24.82 -27.36
C ILE A 167 6.06 23.82 -28.37
N GLN A 168 7.37 23.80 -28.52
CA GLN A 168 8.07 22.80 -29.30
C GLN A 168 8.43 21.62 -28.39
N LEU A 169 7.89 20.45 -28.72
CA LEU A 169 8.17 19.21 -28.02
C LEU A 169 9.19 18.38 -28.78
N VAL A 170 10.21 17.89 -28.09
CA VAL A 170 11.20 16.94 -28.62
C VAL A 170 10.88 15.55 -28.08
N LYS A 171 10.66 14.59 -28.97
CA LYS A 171 10.37 13.20 -28.58
C LYS A 171 11.63 12.50 -28.10
N LEU A 172 11.49 11.73 -27.03
CA LEU A 172 12.55 10.94 -26.41
C LEU A 172 12.09 9.49 -26.32
N HIS A 173 12.97 8.56 -26.71
CA HIS A 173 12.75 7.13 -26.54
C HIS A 173 13.95 6.54 -25.82
N THR A 174 13.82 6.32 -24.52
CA THR A 174 14.89 5.84 -23.65
C THR A 174 14.76 4.34 -23.42
N ASP A 175 15.87 3.64 -23.17
CA ASP A 175 15.85 2.23 -22.75
C ASP A 175 15.57 2.04 -21.24
N LEU A 176 15.04 3.07 -20.55
CA LEU A 176 14.69 3.00 -19.14
C LEU A 176 13.58 1.95 -18.91
N LYS A 177 13.81 1.04 -17.97
CA LYS A 177 12.85 -0.05 -17.66
C LYS A 177 11.59 0.50 -17.02
N TYR A 178 10.45 -0.20 -17.17
CA TYR A 178 9.15 0.18 -16.57
C TYR A 178 9.21 0.59 -15.09
N ASP A 179 10.01 -0.10 -14.28
CA ASP A 179 10.13 0.28 -12.87
C ASP A 179 10.87 1.61 -12.72
N GLU A 180 11.85 1.91 -13.56
CA GLU A 180 12.62 3.16 -13.65
C GLU A 180 11.94 4.25 -14.53
N ASP A 181 10.77 3.93 -15.11
CA ASP A 181 10.07 4.70 -16.14
C ASP A 181 9.28 5.89 -15.55
N ARG A 182 9.90 6.67 -14.66
CA ARG A 182 9.37 7.99 -14.29
C ARG A 182 10.33 9.08 -14.72
N LEU A 183 9.78 10.29 -14.88
CA LEU A 183 10.53 11.49 -15.19
C LEU A 183 11.65 11.67 -14.16
N SER A 184 12.89 11.50 -14.62
CA SER A 184 14.11 11.53 -13.81
C SER A 184 15.26 12.14 -14.60
N TYR A 185 16.35 12.49 -13.91
CA TYR A 185 17.53 13.07 -14.55
C TYR A 185 18.14 12.21 -15.67
N GLN A 186 17.93 10.88 -15.65
CA GLN A 186 18.37 10.00 -16.74
C GLN A 186 17.71 10.34 -18.08
N VAL A 187 16.45 10.79 -18.07
CA VAL A 187 15.73 11.25 -19.27
C VAL A 187 16.39 12.51 -19.83
N GLN A 188 16.81 13.42 -18.94
CA GLN A 188 17.56 14.61 -19.35
C GLN A 188 18.93 14.26 -19.93
N LYS A 189 19.67 13.35 -19.30
CA LYS A 189 20.98 12.89 -19.80
C LYS A 189 20.87 12.25 -21.18
N TYR A 190 19.80 11.48 -21.41
CA TYR A 190 19.48 10.94 -22.73
C TYR A 190 19.25 12.08 -23.73
N TYR A 191 18.42 13.06 -23.40
CA TYR A 191 18.19 14.22 -24.27
C TYR A 191 19.50 14.94 -24.61
N GLU A 192 20.37 15.23 -23.64
CA GLU A 192 21.64 15.93 -23.88
C GLU A 192 22.58 15.17 -24.80
N THR A 193 22.55 13.84 -24.74
CA THR A 193 23.37 12.97 -25.59
C THR A 193 22.88 12.97 -27.04
N TYR A 194 21.56 13.05 -27.26
CA TYR A 194 20.95 12.80 -28.58
C TYR A 194 20.22 14.01 -29.19
N ALA A 195 20.18 15.16 -28.51
CA ALA A 195 19.34 16.32 -28.83
C ALA A 195 19.33 16.71 -30.32
N ALA A 196 20.50 16.67 -30.98
CA ALA A 196 20.66 17.08 -32.38
C ALA A 196 19.85 16.25 -33.38
N ASN A 197 19.46 15.02 -33.03
CA ASN A 197 18.83 14.07 -33.96
C ASN A 197 17.40 13.68 -33.56
N LEU A 198 16.85 14.29 -32.51
CA LEU A 198 15.53 13.92 -32.01
C LEU A 198 14.43 14.66 -32.77
N PRO A 199 13.30 14.00 -33.10
CA PRO A 199 12.21 14.64 -33.81
C PRO A 199 11.50 15.64 -32.90
N ALA A 200 11.18 16.81 -33.47
CA ALA A 200 10.54 17.92 -32.76
C ALA A 200 9.26 18.35 -33.46
N GLU A 201 8.24 18.72 -32.70
CA GLU A 201 6.93 19.13 -33.21
C GLU A 201 6.35 20.28 -32.37
N TRP A 202 5.69 21.24 -33.03
CA TRP A 202 5.00 22.35 -32.36
C TRP A 202 3.57 21.96 -31.98
N VAL A 203 3.19 22.22 -30.74
CA VAL A 203 1.86 21.89 -30.21
C VAL A 203 1.35 23.04 -29.37
N SER A 204 0.05 23.36 -29.47
CA SER A 204 -0.54 24.38 -28.60
C SER A 204 -0.74 23.87 -27.17
N ILE A 205 -0.59 24.76 -26.18
CA ILE A 205 -0.77 24.44 -24.76
C ILE A 205 -2.19 23.87 -24.50
N ASP A 206 -3.22 24.44 -25.13
CA ASP A 206 -4.60 23.96 -25.03
C ASP A 206 -4.78 22.53 -25.57
N THR A 207 -4.03 22.16 -26.60
CA THR A 207 -4.03 20.79 -27.13
C THR A 207 -3.39 19.84 -26.13
N LEU A 208 -2.28 20.23 -25.50
CA LEU A 208 -1.61 19.42 -24.47
C LEU A 208 -2.47 19.25 -23.21
N LYS A 209 -3.18 20.29 -22.76
CA LYS A 209 -4.15 20.20 -21.66
C LYS A 209 -5.23 19.14 -21.92
N LYS A 210 -5.63 18.95 -23.19
CA LYS A 210 -6.59 17.91 -23.59
C LYS A 210 -5.97 16.51 -23.65
N ALA A 211 -4.66 16.41 -23.82
CA ALA A 211 -3.91 15.14 -23.86
C ALA A 211 -3.66 14.53 -22.47
N ILE A 212 -3.72 15.33 -21.40
CA ILE A 212 -3.58 14.85 -20.02
C ILE A 212 -4.77 13.94 -19.68
N LEU A 213 -4.46 12.77 -19.12
CA LEU A 213 -5.46 11.80 -18.64
C LEU A 213 -6.44 12.45 -17.64
N ARG A 214 -7.74 12.45 -17.96
CA ARG A 214 -8.76 13.11 -17.11
C ARG A 214 -9.26 12.25 -15.96
N GLU A 215 -9.34 10.94 -16.18
CA GLU A 215 -10.01 9.99 -15.30
C GLU A 215 -9.12 8.78 -15.00
N TYR A 216 -9.07 8.41 -13.71
CA TYR A 216 -8.39 7.20 -13.25
C TYR A 216 -9.03 5.94 -13.87
N GLY A 217 -8.22 5.08 -14.49
CA GLY A 217 -8.65 3.81 -15.08
C GLY A 217 -9.37 3.93 -16.44
N SER A 218 -9.49 5.15 -16.99
CA SER A 218 -10.25 5.42 -18.23
C SER A 218 -9.33 5.45 -19.47
N SER A 219 -8.37 4.52 -19.55
CA SER A 219 -7.35 4.52 -20.62
C SER A 219 -7.95 4.45 -22.03
N SER A 220 -9.12 3.84 -22.19
CA SER A 220 -9.84 3.69 -23.46
C SER A 220 -10.68 4.91 -23.87
N LYS A 221 -10.98 5.85 -22.96
CA LYS A 221 -11.85 7.01 -23.27
C LYS A 221 -11.09 8.27 -23.63
N ASN A 222 -9.80 8.35 -23.31
CA ASN A 222 -8.99 9.51 -23.68
C ASN A 222 -8.58 9.40 -25.15
N LYS A 223 -9.06 10.35 -25.96
CA LYS A 223 -8.79 10.39 -27.41
C LYS A 223 -7.34 10.74 -27.76
N GLY A 224 -6.51 11.08 -26.78
CA GLY A 224 -5.14 11.55 -26.98
C GLY A 224 -5.08 12.79 -27.88
N ILE A 225 -3.87 13.10 -28.33
CA ILE A 225 -3.59 14.09 -29.38
C ILE A 225 -2.67 13.46 -30.42
N HIS A 226 -2.82 13.88 -31.68
CA HIS A 226 -1.94 13.40 -32.73
C HIS A 226 -0.64 14.22 -32.71
N ILE A 227 0.45 13.60 -32.26
CA ILE A 227 1.80 14.16 -32.24
C ILE A 227 2.80 13.04 -32.54
N PHE A 228 3.92 13.38 -33.17
CA PHE A 228 4.96 12.44 -33.57
C PHE A 228 4.42 11.25 -34.38
N GLU A 229 3.54 11.54 -35.34
CA GLU A 229 2.92 10.58 -36.27
C GLU A 229 2.01 9.52 -35.62
N THR A 230 1.67 9.67 -34.33
CA THR A 230 0.77 8.75 -33.63
C THR A 230 -0.12 9.48 -32.63
N THR A 231 -1.04 8.79 -31.99
CA THR A 231 -1.96 9.37 -31.02
C THR A 231 -1.42 9.14 -29.61
N MET A 232 -0.98 10.20 -28.96
CA MET A 232 -0.35 10.18 -27.64
C MET A 232 -1.28 10.73 -26.56
N ILE A 233 -1.11 10.24 -25.33
CA ILE A 233 -1.63 10.85 -24.11
C ILE A 233 -0.46 11.28 -23.22
N ILE A 234 -0.70 12.28 -22.37
CA ILE A 234 0.25 12.70 -21.34
C ILE A 234 -0.16 12.03 -20.03
N GLU A 235 0.76 11.26 -19.44
CA GLU A 235 0.54 10.57 -18.17
C GLU A 235 0.99 11.41 -16.97
N GLU A 236 2.10 12.12 -17.13
CA GLU A 236 2.73 12.92 -16.09
C GLU A 236 3.54 14.06 -16.73
N ALA A 237 3.57 15.22 -16.08
CA ALA A 237 4.53 16.28 -16.36
C ALA A 237 5.36 16.58 -15.10
N ALA A 238 6.65 16.85 -15.27
CA ALA A 238 7.55 17.24 -14.20
C ALA A 238 8.68 18.12 -14.74
N SER A 239 9.19 19.02 -13.89
CA SER A 239 10.42 19.76 -14.17
C SER A 239 11.63 18.92 -13.78
N ILE A 240 12.60 18.80 -14.69
CA ILE A 240 13.88 18.11 -14.48
C ILE A 240 15.00 19.11 -14.71
N TYR A 241 15.88 19.24 -13.73
CA TYR A 241 16.92 20.26 -13.72
C TYR A 241 18.30 19.69 -14.07
N LYS A 242 19.08 20.49 -14.81
CA LYS A 242 20.50 20.20 -15.15
C LYS A 242 21.37 20.03 -13.91
N GLU A 243 21.17 20.93 -12.96
CA GLU A 243 21.94 21.00 -11.73
C GLU A 243 21.14 20.35 -10.60
N PRO A 244 21.75 20.01 -9.46
CA PRO A 244 21.01 19.50 -8.31
C PRO A 244 19.91 20.48 -7.95
N TYR A 245 18.70 19.97 -7.71
CA TYR A 245 17.53 20.75 -7.34
C TYR A 245 16.84 20.11 -6.16
N LEU A 246 17.22 20.54 -4.96
CA LEU A 246 16.64 20.03 -3.74
C LEU A 246 15.29 20.68 -3.41
N VAL A 247 14.37 19.84 -2.94
CA VAL A 247 13.09 20.24 -2.35
C VAL A 247 12.88 19.44 -1.05
N THR A 248 12.20 20.04 -0.07
CA THR A 248 11.77 19.33 1.14
C THR A 248 10.46 18.56 0.88
N ASP A 249 10.44 17.27 1.22
CA ASP A 249 9.26 16.40 1.21
C ASP A 249 8.60 16.28 2.59
N GLY A 250 8.87 17.28 3.43
CA GLY A 250 8.40 17.36 4.80
C GLY A 250 9.43 16.88 5.82
N LYS A 251 8.96 16.76 7.05
CA LYS A 251 9.75 16.37 8.22
C LYS A 251 9.05 15.28 9.02
N GLY A 252 9.79 14.69 9.94
CA GLY A 252 9.26 13.93 11.07
C GLY A 252 9.89 14.43 12.36
N VAL A 253 9.15 14.42 13.46
CA VAL A 253 9.66 14.78 14.78
C VAL A 253 9.26 13.67 15.75
N ASP A 254 10.24 13.08 16.41
CA ASP A 254 10.08 12.15 17.52
C ASP A 254 10.43 12.89 18.82
N TYR A 255 9.40 13.31 19.55
CA TYR A 255 9.55 14.09 20.78
C TYR A 255 10.16 13.29 21.93
N ILE A 256 9.99 11.97 21.93
CA ILE A 256 10.51 11.11 22.99
C ILE A 256 12.03 10.95 22.81
N LYS A 257 12.47 10.74 21.57
CA LYS A 257 13.89 10.61 21.23
C LYS A 257 14.60 11.95 21.03
N LYS A 258 13.86 13.06 21.07
CA LYS A 258 14.31 14.40 20.66
C LYS A 258 15.03 14.37 19.31
N GLN A 259 14.43 13.66 18.34
CA GLN A 259 15.00 13.48 17.02
C GLN A 259 14.09 14.12 15.98
N MET A 260 14.69 14.83 15.03
CA MET A 260 14.02 15.28 13.82
C MET A 260 14.56 14.52 12.60
N SER A 261 13.70 14.37 11.60
CA SER A 261 14.08 13.93 10.27
C SER A 261 13.70 14.97 9.24
N LEU A 262 14.61 15.28 8.32
CA LEU A 262 14.37 16.11 7.15
C LEU A 262 14.37 15.22 5.92
N ARG A 263 13.24 15.16 5.22
CA ARG A 263 13.09 14.42 3.97
C ARG A 263 13.41 15.35 2.81
N LEU A 264 14.42 15.00 2.02
CA LEU A 264 14.89 15.76 0.86
C LEU A 264 14.61 14.95 -0.41
N LYS A 265 14.18 15.65 -1.46
CA LYS A 265 14.07 15.14 -2.83
C LYS A 265 15.02 15.93 -3.73
N ASN A 266 15.74 15.24 -4.61
CA ASN A 266 16.54 15.86 -5.66
C ASN A 266 15.90 15.63 -7.03
N TYR A 267 15.46 16.70 -7.69
CA TYR A 267 14.90 16.69 -9.05
C TYR A 267 15.93 17.03 -10.14
N GLY A 268 17.19 17.19 -9.74
CA GLY A 268 18.30 17.53 -10.61
C GLY A 268 19.24 16.37 -10.89
N CYS A 269 20.45 16.69 -11.34
CA CYS A 269 21.53 15.71 -11.47
C CYS A 269 21.90 15.04 -10.14
N GLU A 270 22.57 13.90 -10.24
CA GLU A 270 23.09 13.17 -9.09
C GLU A 270 24.04 14.06 -8.28
N ALA A 271 23.93 13.99 -6.96
CA ALA A 271 24.67 14.88 -6.07
C ALA A 271 25.03 14.22 -4.74
N ILE A 272 26.08 14.72 -4.13
CA ILE A 272 26.58 14.29 -2.82
C ILE A 272 26.39 15.44 -1.84
N ILE A 273 25.71 15.21 -0.72
CA ILE A 273 25.75 16.13 0.42
C ILE A 273 27.13 16.00 1.04
N SER A 274 27.97 17.00 0.77
CA SER A 274 29.35 17.03 1.27
C SER A 274 29.43 17.47 2.72
N LYS A 275 28.54 18.38 3.15
CA LYS A 275 28.52 18.91 4.52
C LYS A 275 27.20 19.63 4.83
N ILE A 276 26.87 19.73 6.11
CA ILE A 276 25.84 20.64 6.63
C ILE A 276 26.47 21.58 7.65
N HIS A 277 26.24 22.89 7.50
CA HIS A 277 26.76 23.93 8.39
C HIS A 277 25.63 24.57 9.17
N LEU A 278 25.66 24.44 10.49
CA LEU A 278 24.67 25.08 11.37
C LEU A 278 24.99 26.59 11.49
N LYS A 279 23.98 27.42 11.24
CA LYS A 279 24.05 28.89 11.42
C LYS A 279 23.34 29.35 12.68
N LYS A 280 22.18 28.75 12.98
CA LYS A 280 21.33 29.08 14.14
C LYS A 280 20.73 27.80 14.70
N GLY A 281 20.64 27.74 16.03
CA GLY A 281 20.10 26.62 16.79
C GLY A 281 21.16 25.61 17.24
N MET A 282 20.73 24.56 17.95
CA MET A 282 21.59 23.43 18.32
C MET A 282 21.04 22.10 17.75
N LEU A 283 21.53 21.72 16.57
CA LEU A 283 21.28 20.42 15.96
C LEU A 283 22.56 19.58 15.95
N LYS A 284 22.43 18.31 16.35
CA LYS A 284 23.49 17.30 16.27
C LYS A 284 23.08 16.26 15.22
N TRP A 285 23.75 16.26 14.09
CA TRP A 285 23.45 15.34 12.99
C TRP A 285 23.90 13.92 13.32
N ASP A 286 23.02 12.95 13.10
CA ASP A 286 23.26 11.55 13.47
C ASP A 286 24.05 10.77 12.38
N GLN A 287 24.36 11.42 11.25
CA GLN A 287 24.94 10.81 10.06
C GLN A 287 26.30 11.40 9.75
N GLU A 288 27.18 10.54 9.22
CA GLU A 288 28.48 10.97 8.69
C GLU A 288 28.34 11.50 7.26
N PHE A 289 29.10 12.55 6.95
CA PHE A 289 29.18 13.13 5.61
C PHE A 289 30.53 12.76 4.99
N PRO A 290 30.60 12.52 3.67
CA PRO A 290 29.59 12.79 2.64
C PRO A 290 28.47 11.74 2.52
N ILE A 291 27.27 12.18 2.12
CA ILE A 291 26.12 11.30 1.81
C ILE A 291 25.76 11.41 0.32
N ASP A 292 25.76 10.27 -0.37
CA ASP A 292 25.50 10.18 -1.80
C ASP A 292 24.00 9.99 -2.09
N PHE A 293 23.34 10.94 -2.79
CA PHE A 293 21.92 10.82 -3.15
C PHE A 293 21.64 9.69 -4.14
N SER A 294 22.60 9.29 -4.98
CA SER A 294 22.39 8.25 -6.00
C SER A 294 22.03 6.90 -5.34
N LYS A 295 22.60 6.61 -4.17
CA LYS A 295 22.32 5.39 -3.38
C LYS A 295 20.90 5.34 -2.82
N TYR A 296 20.21 6.48 -2.77
CA TYR A 296 18.84 6.61 -2.28
C TYR A 296 17.89 7.03 -3.40
N SER A 297 18.25 6.73 -4.65
CA SER A 297 17.38 6.89 -5.81
C SER A 297 16.12 6.05 -5.63
N SER A 298 14.97 6.70 -5.54
CA SER A 298 13.74 6.08 -5.99
C SER A 298 13.64 6.24 -7.51
N ASN A 299 12.71 5.52 -8.13
CA ASN A 299 12.55 5.49 -9.58
C ASN A 299 12.13 6.83 -10.23
N THR A 300 12.16 7.97 -9.54
CA THR A 300 11.69 9.29 -10.03
C THR A 300 12.60 10.41 -9.59
N TYR A 301 13.06 10.35 -8.34
CA TYR A 301 13.99 11.29 -7.74
C TYR A 301 14.75 10.57 -6.63
N SER A 302 15.93 11.07 -6.30
CA SER A 302 16.63 10.62 -5.10
C SER A 302 15.95 11.18 -3.87
N LYS A 303 15.57 10.30 -2.94
CA LYS A 303 14.93 10.66 -1.69
C LYS A 303 15.84 10.28 -0.53
N LEU A 304 16.34 11.29 0.16
CA LEU A 304 17.17 11.11 1.33
C LEU A 304 16.42 11.58 2.58
N THR A 305 16.53 10.82 3.66
CA THR A 305 16.10 11.29 4.98
C THR A 305 17.35 11.48 5.83
N ILE A 306 17.56 12.71 6.27
CA ILE A 306 18.63 13.03 7.22
C ILE A 306 18.07 13.21 8.62
N TYR A 307 18.84 12.81 9.63
CA TYR A 307 18.40 12.80 11.02
C TYR A 307 19.29 13.70 11.87
N ALA A 308 18.67 14.44 12.79
CA ALA A 308 19.37 15.22 13.80
C ALA A 308 18.67 15.13 15.13
N THR A 309 19.43 15.12 16.21
CA THR A 309 18.93 15.36 17.56
C THR A 309 18.89 16.85 17.87
N TYR A 310 17.89 17.25 18.66
CA TYR A 310 17.64 18.65 19.02
C TYR A 310 17.48 18.81 20.54
N GLU A 311 17.75 20.01 21.06
CA GLU A 311 17.63 20.29 22.50
C GLU A 311 16.32 20.99 22.86
N ASN A 312 15.88 21.97 22.05
CA ASN A 312 14.66 22.76 22.28
C ASN A 312 13.73 22.73 21.05
N LYS A 313 12.46 22.33 21.23
CA LYS A 313 11.50 22.21 20.12
C LYS A 313 11.03 23.56 19.54
N GLU A 314 11.09 24.63 20.32
CA GLU A 314 10.59 25.96 19.95
C GLU A 314 11.67 26.82 19.30
N GLU A 315 12.91 26.33 19.29
CA GLU A 315 14.04 27.03 18.70
C GLU A 315 13.90 27.13 17.17
N GLU A 316 14.30 28.29 16.63
CA GLU A 316 14.46 28.46 15.19
C GLU A 316 15.82 27.92 14.74
N TYR A 317 15.77 27.07 13.73
CA TYR A 317 16.95 26.44 13.16
C TYR A 317 17.26 27.03 11.79
N GLU A 318 18.53 27.30 11.57
CA GLU A 318 19.07 27.73 10.28
C GLU A 318 20.36 26.96 9.99
N PHE A 319 20.44 26.34 8.81
CA PHE A 319 21.65 25.65 8.37
C PHE A 319 21.80 25.68 6.84
N ILE A 320 23.03 25.50 6.37
CA ILE A 320 23.37 25.37 4.94
C ILE A 320 23.68 23.91 4.63
N ILE A 321 23.09 23.38 3.58
CA ILE A 321 23.46 22.10 2.97
C ILE A 321 24.37 22.38 1.76
N ASP A 322 25.59 21.85 1.79
CA ASP A 322 26.56 21.91 0.69
C ASP A 322 26.46 20.62 -0.16
N LEU A 323 26.03 20.76 -1.40
CA LEU A 323 25.98 19.68 -2.38
C LEU A 323 27.10 19.81 -3.41
N ARG A 324 27.62 18.67 -3.85
CA ARG A 324 28.50 18.55 -5.01
C ARG A 324 27.84 17.69 -6.07
N ASP A 325 27.75 18.19 -7.30
CA ASP A 325 27.28 17.41 -8.44
C ASP A 325 28.38 16.47 -8.97
N ASP A 326 28.08 15.77 -10.06
CA ASP A 326 28.99 14.88 -10.79
C ASP A 326 30.18 15.62 -11.44
N GLU A 327 30.03 16.91 -11.73
CA GLU A 327 31.11 17.80 -12.16
C GLU A 327 31.91 18.41 -10.99
N ASN A 328 31.62 18.02 -9.75
CA ASN A 328 32.23 18.50 -8.52
C ASN A 328 32.00 20.01 -8.24
N MET A 329 30.96 20.59 -8.83
CA MET A 329 30.51 21.97 -8.62
C MET A 329 29.77 22.08 -7.28
N LEU A 330 30.05 23.17 -6.54
CA LEU A 330 29.39 23.41 -5.25
C LEU A 330 28.03 24.12 -5.44
N HIS A 331 26.98 23.51 -4.90
CA HIS A 331 25.65 24.10 -4.75
C HIS A 331 25.32 24.22 -3.27
N GLN A 332 24.67 25.32 -2.88
CA GLN A 332 24.33 25.57 -1.48
C GLN A 332 22.85 25.87 -1.31
N TYR A 333 22.24 25.22 -0.32
CA TYR A 333 20.85 25.40 0.06
C TYR A 333 20.75 25.84 1.51
N GLU A 334 20.07 26.93 1.75
CA GLU A 334 19.72 27.40 3.08
C GLU A 334 18.40 26.77 3.52
N VAL A 335 18.40 26.22 4.73
CA VAL A 335 17.23 25.65 5.38
C VAL A 335 16.89 26.51 6.59
N LYS A 336 15.63 26.96 6.68
CA LYS A 336 15.13 27.82 7.77
C LYS A 336 13.79 27.31 8.28
N GLY A 337 13.61 27.25 9.60
CA GLY A 337 12.29 26.96 10.17
C GLY A 337 12.32 26.46 11.61
N THR A 338 11.19 25.91 12.05
CA THR A 338 11.03 25.33 13.39
C THR A 338 10.52 23.88 13.32
N LEU A 339 10.72 23.13 14.40
CA LEU A 339 10.19 21.76 14.52
C LEU A 339 8.67 21.69 14.56
N GLU A 340 7.97 22.80 14.80
CA GLU A 340 6.52 22.89 14.69
C GLU A 340 6.11 23.37 13.28
N ASN A 341 6.64 24.48 12.77
CA ASN A 341 6.17 25.11 11.53
C ASN A 341 6.73 24.53 10.22
N GLY A 342 7.81 23.77 10.30
CA GLY A 342 8.42 23.13 9.13
C GLY A 342 9.65 23.87 8.64
N PHE A 343 10.38 23.20 7.77
CA PHE A 343 11.59 23.75 7.17
C PHE A 343 11.29 24.24 5.77
N LYS A 344 11.69 25.48 5.48
CA LYS A 344 11.71 26.05 4.15
C LYS A 344 13.13 25.91 3.59
N LEU A 345 13.22 25.44 2.36
CA LEU A 345 14.47 25.24 1.66
C LEU A 345 14.60 26.30 0.57
N LYS A 346 15.73 27.00 0.51
CA LYS A 346 16.02 28.00 -0.50
C LYS A 346 17.42 27.79 -1.06
N ARG A 347 17.56 27.72 -2.39
CA ARG A 347 18.86 27.71 -3.05
C ARG A 347 19.54 29.08 -2.90
N ILE A 348 20.78 29.11 -2.43
CA ILE A 348 21.55 30.35 -2.20
C ILE A 348 22.80 30.48 -3.07
N ARG A 349 23.31 29.38 -3.63
CA ARG A 349 24.44 29.38 -4.58
C ARG A 349 24.29 28.25 -5.58
N SER A 350 24.58 28.53 -6.86
CA SER A 350 24.74 27.53 -7.90
C SER A 350 26.09 27.68 -8.61
N GLY A 351 26.76 26.55 -8.87
CA GLY A 351 27.76 26.46 -9.94
C GLY A 351 29.03 27.27 -9.73
N SER A 352 29.78 27.04 -8.65
CA SER A 352 31.14 27.60 -8.53
C SER A 352 32.19 26.51 -8.36
N LYS A 353 33.14 26.43 -9.31
CA LYS A 353 34.37 25.66 -9.12
C LYS A 353 35.14 26.28 -7.97
N ARG A 354 35.39 25.50 -6.93
CA ARG A 354 36.30 25.91 -5.86
C ARG A 354 37.69 25.96 -6.52
N LYS A 355 38.26 27.17 -6.61
CA LYS A 355 39.66 27.33 -7.00
C LYS A 355 40.58 26.62 -6.01
#